data_AF-A0A7V5PFV2-F1
#
_entry.id   AF-A0A7V5PFV2-F1
#
_cell.length_a   1.000
_cell.length_b   1.000
_cell.length_c   1.000
_cell.angle_alpha   90.00
_cell.angle_beta   90.00
_cell.angle_gamma   90.00
#
_symmetry.space_group_name_H-M   'P 1'
#
loop_
_entity.id
_entity.type
_entity.pdbx_description
1 polymer ?
#
loop_
_entity_poly.entity_id
_entity_poly.type
_entity_poly.pdbx_seq_one_letter_code
_entity_poly.pdbx_strand_id
1 'polypeptide(L)'
;SHADWVRPGIMLYGASPLAGKLGPELGLRPAMRLQAPLLAVRELRKGEGIGYGRAWQAPRDMTVGIVAAGYGDGYPRHAPSGTPLGLRGREVALIGRVSMDMLAIDLSGIERPRPGEPVELWGETVPVDRVAAASGTIGYELLCAVAGRTRHREATTGFSAPDT
;
A
#
# COMPACT_ATOMS: atom_id res chain seq x y z
N SER A 1 -22.00 9.05 27.41
CA SER A 1 -22.59 10.12 26.59
C SER A 1 -21.47 10.90 25.92
N HIS A 2 -21.62 11.27 24.66
CA HIS A 2 -20.70 12.24 24.04
C HIS A 2 -21.08 13.65 24.53
N ALA A 3 -20.10 14.52 24.75
CA ALA A 3 -20.31 15.94 25.11
C ALA A 3 -20.76 16.77 23.89
N ASP A 4 -20.79 18.09 24.00
CA ASP A 4 -21.28 18.99 22.93
C ASP A 4 -20.41 18.98 21.66
N TRP A 5 -19.12 18.66 21.79
CA TRP A 5 -18.17 18.66 20.68
C TRP A 5 -17.34 17.37 20.65
N VAL A 6 -17.26 16.76 19.47
CA VAL A 6 -16.35 15.66 19.17
C VAL A 6 -15.24 16.13 18.24
N ARG A 7 -14.07 15.49 18.30
CA ARG A 7 -12.88 15.86 17.51
C ARG A 7 -12.37 14.66 16.70
N PRO A 8 -13.13 14.19 15.69
CA PRO A 8 -12.70 13.07 14.87
C PRO A 8 -11.46 13.47 14.05
N GLY A 9 -10.40 12.67 14.17
CA GLY A 9 -9.15 12.83 13.43
C GLY A 9 -9.04 11.79 12.32
N ILE A 10 -8.27 10.72 12.55
CA ILE A 10 -7.97 9.67 11.58
C ILE A 10 -9.18 9.02 10.93
N MET A 11 -10.29 8.90 11.67
CA MET A 11 -11.51 8.28 11.14
C MET A 11 -12.13 9.10 9.99
N LEU A 12 -11.89 10.41 9.93
CA LEU A 12 -12.30 11.25 8.80
C LEU A 12 -11.57 10.88 7.50
N TYR A 13 -10.38 10.27 7.62
CA TYR A 13 -9.55 9.85 6.50
C TYR A 13 -9.71 8.37 6.15
N GLY A 14 -10.66 7.67 6.79
CA GLY A 14 -10.97 6.29 6.47
C GLY A 14 -10.10 5.23 7.17
N ALA A 15 -9.27 5.64 8.13
CA ALA A 15 -8.38 4.74 8.87
C ALA A 15 -8.85 4.57 10.32
N SER A 16 -8.56 3.39 10.88
CA SER A 16 -9.09 2.99 12.19
C SER A 16 -8.41 3.75 13.34
N PRO A 17 -9.18 4.31 14.30
CA PRO A 17 -8.63 4.80 15.57
C PRO A 17 -8.45 3.67 16.61
N LEU A 18 -8.83 2.43 16.29
CA LEU A 18 -8.86 1.30 17.23
C LEU A 18 -7.77 0.28 16.91
N ALA A 19 -7.05 -0.17 17.93
CA ALA A 19 -6.09 -1.25 17.80
C ALA A 19 -6.78 -2.55 17.35
N GLY A 20 -6.20 -3.24 16.37
CA GLY A 20 -6.68 -4.54 15.89
C GLY A 20 -7.96 -4.51 15.06
N LYS A 21 -8.46 -3.31 14.68
CA LYS A 21 -9.55 -3.16 13.70
C LYS A 21 -9.08 -2.31 12.53
N LEU A 22 -9.57 -2.63 11.34
CA LEU A 22 -9.34 -1.88 10.12
C LEU A 22 -10.47 -0.86 9.91
N GLY A 23 -10.18 0.24 9.22
CA GLY A 23 -11.18 1.26 8.87
C GLY A 23 -12.45 0.68 8.25
N PRO A 24 -12.36 -0.21 7.23
CA PRO A 24 -13.55 -0.83 6.62
C PRO A 24 -14.41 -1.65 7.58
N GLU A 25 -13.83 -2.28 8.60
CA GLU A 25 -14.59 -3.01 9.64
C GLU A 25 -15.41 -2.08 10.54
N LEU A 26 -15.09 -0.79 10.53
CA LEU A 26 -15.81 0.27 11.23
C LEU A 26 -16.75 1.05 10.28
N GLY A 27 -16.92 0.60 9.03
CA GLY A 27 -17.69 1.31 8.01
C GLY A 27 -17.01 2.56 7.48
N LEU A 28 -15.71 2.74 7.73
CA LEU A 28 -14.94 3.88 7.24
C LEU A 28 -14.45 3.63 5.81
N ARG A 29 -14.58 4.63 4.95
CA ARG A 29 -14.13 4.59 3.56
C ARG A 29 -12.77 5.28 3.44
N PRO A 30 -11.73 4.65 2.86
CA PRO A 30 -10.42 5.27 2.66
C PRO A 30 -10.52 6.58 1.88
N ALA A 31 -10.02 7.68 2.45
CA ALA A 31 -10.00 8.98 1.78
C ALA A 31 -8.77 9.18 0.88
N MET A 32 -7.67 8.45 1.16
CA MET A 32 -6.43 8.52 0.40
C MET A 32 -6.15 7.20 -0.31
N ARG A 33 -5.82 7.28 -1.59
CA ARG A 33 -5.28 6.18 -2.38
C ARG A 33 -3.87 6.53 -2.82
N LEU A 34 -2.86 5.83 -2.32
CA LEU A 34 -1.49 5.98 -2.78
C LEU A 34 -1.20 4.92 -3.84
N GLN A 35 -0.79 5.34 -5.03
CA GLN A 35 -0.47 4.43 -6.13
C GLN A 35 0.79 4.86 -6.87
N ALA A 36 1.47 3.89 -7.45
CA ALA A 36 2.62 4.12 -8.32
C ALA A 36 2.60 3.14 -9.51
N PRO A 37 3.17 3.52 -10.67
CA PRO A 37 3.22 2.64 -11.82
C PRO A 37 4.18 1.47 -11.60
N LEU A 38 3.80 0.31 -12.14
CA LEU A 38 4.71 -0.80 -12.37
C LEU A 38 5.74 -0.39 -13.43
N LEU A 39 7.02 -0.29 -13.08
CA LEU A 39 8.09 0.09 -14.00
C LEU A 39 8.52 -1.06 -14.90
N ALA A 40 8.60 -2.27 -14.33
CA ALA A 40 9.12 -3.43 -15.03
C ALA A 40 8.49 -4.71 -14.50
N VAL A 41 8.44 -5.71 -15.37
CA VAL A 41 8.11 -7.10 -15.05
C VAL A 41 9.33 -7.92 -15.39
N ARG A 42 9.75 -8.79 -14.47
CA ARG A 42 10.92 -9.65 -14.63
C ARG A 42 10.59 -11.07 -14.23
N GLU A 43 11.23 -12.03 -14.88
CA GLU A 43 11.26 -13.41 -14.42
C GLU A 43 12.48 -13.60 -13.52
N LEU A 44 12.28 -14.26 -12.39
CA LEU A 44 13.34 -14.71 -11.51
C LEU A 44 13.35 -16.22 -11.42
N ARG A 45 14.55 -16.79 -11.42
CA ARG A 45 14.79 -18.21 -11.14
C ARG A 45 14.93 -18.44 -9.65
N LYS A 46 14.58 -19.65 -9.20
CA LYS A 46 14.82 -20.09 -7.82
C LYS A 46 16.28 -19.80 -7.40
N GLY A 47 16.44 -19.16 -6.25
CA GLY A 47 17.74 -18.78 -5.67
C GLY A 47 18.30 -17.41 -6.13
N GLU A 48 17.70 -16.78 -7.14
CA GLU A 48 18.04 -15.40 -7.50
C GLU A 48 17.59 -14.43 -6.39
N GLY A 49 18.38 -13.38 -6.14
CA GLY A 49 18.13 -12.44 -5.05
C GLY A 49 17.51 -11.14 -5.54
N ILE A 50 16.70 -10.50 -4.68
CA ILE A 50 16.14 -9.16 -4.91
C ILE A 50 16.68 -8.15 -3.91
N GLY A 51 16.96 -6.94 -4.41
CA GLY A 51 17.25 -5.77 -3.61
C GLY A 51 18.63 -5.77 -2.95
N TYR A 52 18.83 -4.81 -2.05
CA TYR A 52 20.11 -4.59 -1.38
C TYR A 52 20.57 -5.81 -0.57
N GLY A 53 21.79 -6.27 -0.87
CA GLY A 53 22.44 -7.38 -0.16
C GLY A 53 21.85 -8.76 -0.42
N ARG A 54 20.97 -8.91 -1.43
CA ARG A 54 20.27 -10.18 -1.73
C ARG A 54 19.61 -10.79 -0.49
N ALA A 55 19.09 -9.92 0.39
CA ALA A 55 18.50 -10.32 1.67
C ALA A 55 17.27 -11.22 1.49
N TRP A 56 16.63 -11.17 0.32
CA TRP A 56 15.56 -12.06 -0.07
C TRP A 56 15.95 -12.83 -1.33
N GLN A 57 15.65 -14.12 -1.36
CA GLN A 57 15.92 -15.02 -2.47
C GLN A 57 14.62 -15.67 -2.95
N ALA A 58 14.47 -15.81 -4.26
CA ALA A 58 13.30 -16.40 -4.87
C ALA A 58 13.16 -17.87 -4.45
N PRO A 59 12.07 -18.27 -3.77
CA PRO A 59 11.89 -19.65 -3.31
C PRO A 59 11.56 -20.61 -4.46
N ARG A 60 11.10 -20.07 -5.58
CA ARG A 60 10.71 -20.75 -6.81
C ARG A 60 10.91 -19.82 -8.00
N ASP A 61 10.81 -20.37 -9.20
CA ASP A 61 10.68 -19.56 -10.40
C ASP A 61 9.39 -18.72 -10.30
N MET A 62 9.51 -17.42 -10.55
CA MET A 62 8.40 -16.49 -10.35
C MET A 62 8.57 -15.20 -11.14
N THR A 63 7.42 -14.65 -11.53
CA THR A 63 7.31 -13.31 -12.09
C THR A 63 7.28 -12.28 -10.97
N VAL A 64 8.09 -11.22 -11.11
CA VAL A 64 8.20 -10.13 -10.15
C VAL A 64 8.00 -8.77 -10.81
N GLY A 65 7.45 -7.85 -10.05
CA GLY A 65 7.21 -6.48 -10.45
C GLY A 65 8.14 -5.50 -9.77
N ILE A 66 8.62 -4.49 -10.48
CA ILE A 66 9.31 -3.33 -9.89
C ILE A 66 8.38 -2.13 -9.94
N VAL A 67 8.12 -1.50 -8.80
CA VAL A 67 7.17 -0.40 -8.65
C VAL A 67 7.92 0.91 -8.41
N ALA A 68 7.46 2.00 -9.02
CA ALA A 68 8.03 3.35 -8.88
C ALA A 68 7.64 4.03 -7.56
N ALA A 69 7.89 3.37 -6.44
CA ALA A 69 7.68 3.94 -5.13
C ALA A 69 8.69 3.39 -4.13
N GLY A 70 9.14 4.24 -3.22
CA GLY A 70 10.00 3.84 -2.13
C GLY A 70 9.86 4.72 -0.90
N TYR A 71 10.85 4.66 -0.01
CA TYR A 71 10.81 5.45 1.22
C TYR A 71 11.00 6.95 0.99
N GLY A 72 11.53 7.37 -0.17
CA GLY A 72 11.57 8.77 -0.59
C GLY A 72 10.19 9.36 -0.87
N ASP A 73 9.19 8.50 -1.11
CA ASP A 73 7.80 8.87 -1.35
C ASP A 73 6.93 8.78 -0.07
N GLY A 74 7.51 8.33 1.04
CA GLY A 74 6.83 8.13 2.32
C GLY A 74 6.46 6.67 2.63
N TYR A 75 6.80 5.71 1.77
CA TYR A 75 6.55 4.30 2.04
C TYR A 75 7.51 3.76 3.13
N PRO A 76 7.07 2.93 4.09
CA PRO A 76 7.91 2.52 5.21
C PRO A 76 9.10 1.67 4.75
N ARG A 77 10.32 2.18 4.94
CA ARG A 77 11.58 1.47 4.58
C ARG A 77 11.69 0.09 5.23
N HIS A 78 11.12 -0.06 6.42
CA HIS A 78 11.18 -1.27 7.24
C HIS A 78 10.03 -2.25 6.95
N ALA A 79 9.15 -1.97 5.98
CA ALA A 79 8.13 -2.93 5.57
C ALA A 79 8.77 -4.28 5.19
N PRO A 80 8.36 -5.38 5.84
CA PRO A 80 8.92 -6.70 5.56
C PRO A 80 8.34 -7.30 4.28
N SER A 81 9.04 -8.30 3.70
CA SER A 81 8.44 -9.14 2.66
C SER A 81 7.12 -9.73 3.17
N GLY A 82 6.09 -9.73 2.32
CA GLY A 82 4.73 -10.13 2.69
C GLY A 82 3.80 -8.96 3.03
N THR A 83 4.32 -7.73 3.20
CA THR A 83 3.46 -6.54 3.33
C THR A 83 2.52 -6.44 2.12
N PRO A 84 1.21 -6.20 2.33
CA PRO A 84 0.23 -6.21 1.26
C PRO A 84 0.29 -4.93 0.41
N LEU A 85 0.07 -5.10 -0.89
CA LEU A 85 -0.18 -4.07 -1.90
C LEU A 85 -1.34 -4.55 -2.80
N GLY A 86 -1.84 -3.69 -3.68
CA GLY A 86 -2.92 -4.01 -4.61
C GLY A 86 -2.52 -3.88 -6.08
N LEU A 87 -2.94 -4.81 -6.92
CA LEU A 87 -2.88 -4.69 -8.39
C LEU A 87 -4.16 -5.27 -8.99
N ARG A 88 -4.86 -4.49 -9.83
CA ARG A 88 -6.16 -4.88 -10.43
C ARG A 88 -7.21 -5.35 -9.40
N GLY A 89 -7.28 -4.69 -8.24
CA GLY A 89 -8.20 -5.07 -7.17
C GLY A 89 -7.85 -6.37 -6.44
N ARG A 90 -6.65 -6.92 -6.68
CA ARG A 90 -6.15 -8.13 -6.01
C ARG A 90 -4.97 -7.80 -5.11
N GLU A 91 -4.89 -8.46 -3.97
CA GLU A 91 -3.75 -8.35 -3.07
C GLU A 91 -2.52 -9.04 -3.69
N VAL A 92 -1.39 -8.33 -3.67
CA VAL A 92 -0.05 -8.81 -4.03
C VAL A 92 0.90 -8.49 -2.87
N ALA A 93 2.05 -9.14 -2.81
CA ALA A 93 2.96 -9.02 -1.67
C ALA A 93 4.25 -8.29 -2.04
N LEU A 94 4.73 -7.43 -1.14
CA LEU A 94 6.09 -6.91 -1.16
C LEU A 94 7.10 -8.07 -1.06
N ILE A 95 8.19 -8.00 -1.83
CA ILE A 95 9.32 -8.93 -1.74
C ILE A 95 10.64 -8.17 -1.67
N GLY A 96 11.48 -8.54 -0.71
CA GLY A 96 12.75 -7.87 -0.46
C GLY A 96 12.59 -6.54 0.27
N ARG A 97 13.64 -5.72 0.23
CA ARG A 97 13.68 -4.43 0.94
C ARG A 97 13.17 -3.29 0.07
N VAL A 98 12.47 -2.35 0.70
CA VAL A 98 12.09 -1.07 0.10
C VAL A 98 13.34 -0.20 -0.10
N SER A 99 13.54 0.28 -1.33
CA SER A 99 14.61 1.21 -1.72
C SER A 99 14.11 2.66 -1.66
N MET A 100 14.97 3.64 -1.99
CA MET A 100 14.57 5.05 -1.94
C MET A 100 13.40 5.36 -2.88
N ASP A 101 13.47 4.86 -4.11
CA ASP A 101 12.51 5.21 -5.17
C ASP A 101 11.84 3.97 -5.80
N MET A 102 12.12 2.77 -5.27
CA MET A 102 11.60 1.51 -5.81
C MET A 102 11.32 0.46 -4.74
N LEU A 103 10.33 -0.38 -5.01
CA LEU A 103 10.02 -1.59 -4.27
C LEU A 103 9.67 -2.72 -5.25
N ALA A 104 9.78 -3.97 -4.80
CA ALA A 104 9.48 -5.14 -5.62
C ALA A 104 8.28 -5.91 -5.08
N ILE A 105 7.46 -6.47 -5.97
CA ILE A 105 6.25 -7.22 -5.63
C ILE A 105 6.21 -8.59 -6.31
N ASP A 106 5.59 -9.58 -5.67
CA ASP A 106 5.29 -10.89 -6.27
C ASP A 106 4.11 -10.75 -7.24
N LEU A 107 4.31 -11.13 -8.50
CA LEU A 107 3.31 -11.12 -9.56
C LEU A 107 2.87 -12.52 -9.99
N SER A 108 3.25 -13.57 -9.26
CA SER A 108 2.96 -14.97 -9.63
C SER A 108 1.47 -15.28 -9.81
N GLY A 109 0.60 -14.55 -9.13
CA GLY A 109 -0.86 -14.68 -9.23
C GLY A 109 -1.52 -13.76 -10.25
N ILE A 110 -0.73 -12.98 -11.00
CA ILE A 110 -1.21 -11.96 -11.93
C ILE A 110 -0.98 -12.41 -13.36
N GLU A 111 -2.06 -12.55 -14.13
CA GLU A 111 -1.95 -12.92 -15.53
C GLU A 111 -1.47 -11.74 -16.39
N ARG A 112 -0.37 -11.93 -17.13
CA ARG A 112 0.18 -10.97 -18.10
C ARG A 112 0.28 -9.54 -17.53
N PRO A 113 1.02 -9.32 -16.41
CA PRO A 113 1.27 -7.99 -15.89
C PRO A 113 2.08 -7.17 -16.91
N ARG A 114 1.85 -5.86 -16.95
CA ARG A 114 2.48 -4.94 -17.90
C ARG A 114 3.02 -3.70 -17.18
N PRO A 115 4.19 -3.19 -17.61
CA PRO A 115 4.64 -1.87 -17.19
C PRO A 115 3.57 -0.79 -17.44
N GLY A 116 3.53 0.20 -16.55
CA GLY A 116 2.56 1.30 -16.54
C GLY A 116 1.31 1.04 -15.72
N GLU A 117 1.02 -0.21 -15.34
CA GLU A 117 -0.15 -0.51 -14.52
C GLU A 117 -0.07 0.11 -13.11
N PRO A 118 -1.17 0.66 -12.59
CA PRO A 118 -1.18 1.28 -11.27
C PRO A 118 -1.16 0.21 -10.18
N VAL A 119 -0.09 0.21 -9.40
CA VAL A 119 0.02 -0.57 -8.17
C VAL A 119 -0.44 0.31 -7.01
N GLU A 120 -1.40 -0.19 -6.25
CA GLU A 120 -1.89 0.43 -5.02
C GLU A 120 -0.99 0.07 -3.85
N LEU A 121 -0.42 1.10 -3.21
CA LEU A 121 0.37 0.95 -1.98
C LEU A 121 -0.55 0.84 -0.77
N TRP A 122 -1.60 1.66 -0.77
CA TRP A 122 -2.78 1.53 0.08
C TRP A 122 -3.97 2.27 -0.55
N GLY A 123 -5.17 1.89 -0.17
CA GLY A 123 -6.42 2.45 -0.69
C GLY A 123 -7.60 1.52 -0.44
N GLU A 124 -8.36 1.27 -1.49
CA GLU A 124 -9.60 0.48 -1.44
C GLU A 124 -9.34 -1.02 -1.35
N THR A 125 -8.34 -1.53 -2.08
CA THR A 125 -7.98 -2.96 -2.07
C THR A 125 -7.21 -3.31 -0.80
N VAL A 126 -6.25 -2.47 -0.42
CA VAL A 126 -5.42 -2.67 0.76
C VAL A 126 -5.57 -1.47 1.69
N PRO A 127 -6.30 -1.60 2.82
CA PRO A 127 -6.42 -0.53 3.79
C PRO A 127 -5.06 -0.13 4.36
N VAL A 128 -4.83 1.17 4.58
CA VAL A 128 -3.57 1.68 5.16
C VAL A 128 -3.25 1.04 6.52
N ASP A 129 -4.29 0.70 7.30
CA ASP A 129 -4.16 0.02 8.59
C ASP A 129 -3.47 -1.35 8.46
N ARG A 130 -3.68 -2.09 7.35
CA ARG A 130 -2.99 -3.38 7.12
C ARG A 130 -1.51 -3.19 6.81
N VAL A 131 -1.18 -2.18 6.01
CA VAL A 131 0.22 -1.84 5.69
C VAL A 131 0.94 -1.39 6.96
N ALA A 132 0.28 -0.56 7.77
CA ALA A 132 0.80 -0.06 9.03
C ALA A 132 1.05 -1.21 10.02
N ALA A 133 0.07 -2.10 10.21
CA ALA A 133 0.20 -3.27 11.08
C ALA A 133 1.35 -4.19 10.63
N ALA A 134 1.47 -4.48 9.32
CA ALA A 134 2.57 -5.28 8.77
C ALA A 134 3.95 -4.61 8.98
N SER A 135 3.98 -3.28 9.03
CA SER A 135 5.20 -2.49 9.23
C SER A 135 5.46 -2.16 10.71
N GLY A 136 4.61 -2.58 11.65
CA GLY A 136 4.80 -2.27 13.07
C GLY A 136 4.57 -0.80 13.43
N THR A 137 3.72 -0.10 12.69
CA THR A 137 3.30 1.29 12.94
C THR A 137 1.77 1.44 12.85
N ILE A 138 1.26 2.68 12.78
CA ILE A 138 -0.14 3.07 12.71
C ILE A 138 -0.44 3.85 11.42
N GLY A 139 -1.70 3.82 10.96
CA GLY A 139 -2.12 4.50 9.74
C GLY A 139 -1.82 6.01 9.73
N TYR A 140 -1.84 6.66 10.90
CA TYR A 140 -1.43 8.07 11.07
C TYR A 140 -0.03 8.35 10.53
N GLU A 141 0.96 7.52 10.89
CA GLU A 141 2.34 7.74 10.47
C GLU A 141 2.46 7.61 8.95
N LEU A 142 1.83 6.58 8.37
CA LEU A 142 1.89 6.33 6.92
C LEU A 142 1.21 7.44 6.12
N LEU A 143 0.01 7.86 6.52
CA LEU A 143 -0.73 8.92 5.83
C LEU A 143 -0.01 10.27 5.91
N CYS A 144 0.61 10.59 7.05
CA CYS A 144 1.38 11.82 7.22
C CYS A 144 2.77 11.78 6.57
N ALA A 145 3.35 10.58 6.36
CA ALA A 145 4.68 10.43 5.79
C ALA A 145 4.74 10.64 4.27
N VAL A 146 3.59 10.70 3.58
CA VAL A 146 3.52 10.91 2.13
C VAL A 146 4.20 12.23 1.76
N ALA A 147 5.39 12.13 1.15
CA ALA A 147 6.30 13.26 0.96
C ALA A 147 6.09 13.98 -0.39
N GLY A 148 6.68 15.17 -0.51
CA GLY A 148 6.42 16.13 -1.60
C GLY A 148 6.82 15.73 -3.03
N ARG A 149 7.43 14.57 -3.25
CA ARG A 149 7.64 14.02 -4.61
C ARG A 149 6.36 13.42 -5.20
N THR A 150 5.40 13.10 -4.34
CA THR A 150 4.11 12.55 -4.73
C THR A 150 3.22 13.62 -5.37
N ARG A 151 2.53 13.26 -6.45
CA ARG A 151 1.56 14.15 -7.09
C ARG A 151 0.18 13.93 -6.48
N HIS A 152 -0.44 15.00 -6.02
CA HIS A 152 -1.76 14.94 -5.40
C HIS A 152 -2.83 15.18 -6.46
N ARG A 153 -3.91 14.38 -6.40
CA ARG A 153 -5.08 14.53 -7.25
C ARG A 153 -6.32 14.36 -6.39
N GLU A 154 -7.24 15.29 -6.52
CA GLU A 154 -8.55 15.20 -5.87
C GLU A 154 -9.52 14.50 -6.80
N ALA A 155 -10.21 13.48 -6.31
CA ALA A 155 -11.29 12.83 -7.03
C ALA A 155 -12.60 13.18 -6.32
N THR A 156 -13.44 13.99 -6.97
CA THR A 156 -14.79 14.25 -6.49
C THR A 156 -15.63 13.01 -6.77
N THR A 157 -15.67 12.07 -5.83
CA THR A 157 -16.71 11.03 -5.84
C THR A 157 -18.01 11.69 -5.38
N GLY A 158 -19.05 11.64 -6.21
CA GLY A 158 -20.35 12.21 -5.88
C GLY A 158 -20.83 11.67 -4.52
N PHE A 159 -21.00 12.57 -3.55
CA PHE A 159 -21.63 12.25 -2.29
C PHE A 159 -23.13 12.09 -2.54
N SER A 160 -23.60 10.85 -2.70
CA SER A 160 -25.03 10.56 -2.51
C SER A 160 -25.22 10.37 -1.01
N ALA A 161 -25.94 11.29 -0.38
CA ALA A 161 -26.41 11.08 0.98
C ALA A 161 -27.23 9.77 1.02
N PRO A 162 -27.14 8.96 2.09
CA PRO A 162 -28.09 7.89 2.28
C PRO A 162 -29.49 8.52 2.45
N ASP A 163 -30.46 8.04 1.67
CA ASP A 163 -31.87 8.36 1.88
C ASP A 163 -32.23 7.97 3.32
N THR A 164 -32.68 8.95 4.10
CA THR A 164 -33.18 8.79 5.47
C THR A 164 -34.51 8.05 5.50
#